data_AF-W3TZ97-F1
#
_entry.id   AF-W3TZ97-F1
#
_cell.length_a   1.000
_cell.length_b   1.000
_cell.length_c   1.000
_cell.angle_alpha   90.00
_cell.angle_beta   90.00
_cell.angle_gamma   90.00
#
_symmetry.space_group_name_H-M   'P 1'
#
loop_
_entity.id
_entity.type
_entity.pdbx_description
1 polymer ?
#
loop_
_entity_poly.entity_id
_entity_poly.type
_entity_poly.pdbx_seq_one_letter_code
_entity_poly.pdbx_strand_id
1 'polypeptide(L)' 'MPGFTYLQPAQPVTFGHYMMAYVEIFGQDLSRMRDAVERMNESSLGAVALAGTSFPINHFMPAETLGF' A
#
# COMPACT_ATOMS: atom_id res chain seq x y z
N MET A 1 -19.57 -22.46 -14.15
CA MET A 1 -19.52 -21.41 -15.20
C MET A 1 -18.40 -21.75 -16.16
N PRO A 2 -18.45 -21.34 -17.44
CA PRO A 2 -17.30 -21.45 -18.32
C PRO A 2 -16.14 -20.61 -17.78
N GLY A 3 -14.92 -21.16 -17.75
CA GLY A 3 -13.71 -20.34 -17.70
C GLY A 3 -13.51 -19.64 -19.04
N PHE A 4 -12.77 -18.53 -19.08
CA PHE A 4 -12.53 -17.78 -20.31
C PHE A 4 -11.05 -17.49 -20.51
N THR A 5 -10.56 -17.69 -21.73
CA THR A 5 -9.27 -17.18 -22.21
C THR A 5 -9.51 -16.49 -23.55
N TYR A 6 -8.99 -15.29 -23.76
CA TYR A 6 -9.34 -14.46 -24.93
C TYR A 6 -10.86 -14.27 -25.12
N LEU A 7 -11.62 -14.24 -24.02
CA LEU A 7 -13.09 -14.24 -24.02
C LEU A 7 -13.75 -15.45 -24.71
N GLN A 8 -12.99 -16.52 -24.99
CA GLN A 8 -13.50 -17.78 -25.49
C GLN A 8 -13.73 -18.76 -24.35
N PRO A 9 -14.85 -19.53 -24.35
CA PRO A 9 -15.10 -20.55 -23.36
C PRO A 9 -13.97 -21.60 -23.33
N ALA A 10 -13.45 -21.85 -22.14
CA ALA A 10 -12.43 -22.84 -21.85
C ALA A 10 -13.01 -23.92 -20.91
N GLN A 11 -12.16 -24.52 -20.06
CA GLN A 11 -12.60 -25.50 -19.08
C GLN A 11 -13.61 -24.88 -18.08
N PRO A 12 -14.63 -25.63 -17.65
CA PRO A 12 -15.55 -25.17 -16.61
C PRO A 12 -14.82 -24.89 -15.29
N VAL A 13 -15.22 -23.82 -14.63
CA VAL A 13 -14.78 -23.47 -13.27
C VAL A 13 -15.99 -23.25 -12.37
N THR A 14 -15.80 -23.36 -11.06
CA THR A 14 -16.84 -22.97 -10.10
C THR A 14 -16.90 -21.45 -9.99
N PHE A 15 -18.07 -20.91 -9.68
CA PHE A 15 -18.21 -19.47 -9.40
C PHE A 15 -17.37 -19.06 -8.19
N GLY A 16 -17.26 -19.94 -7.18
CA GLY A 16 -16.39 -19.72 -6.03
C GLY A 16 -14.91 -19.56 -6.42
N HIS A 17 -14.39 -20.39 -7.34
CA HIS A 17 -13.02 -20.27 -7.81
C HIS A 17 -12.78 -18.94 -8.55
N TYR A 18 -13.75 -18.50 -9.35
CA TYR A 18 -13.70 -17.19 -10.00
C TYR A 18 -13.70 -16.02 -9.01
N MET A 19 -14.53 -16.07 -7.97
CA MET A 19 -14.54 -15.06 -6.90
C MET A 19 -13.23 -15.06 -6.11
N MET A 20 -12.65 -16.22 -5.82
CA MET A 20 -11.36 -16.31 -5.13
C MET A 20 -10.21 -15.69 -5.92
N ALA A 21 -10.26 -15.67 -7.26
CA ALA A 21 -9.27 -14.95 -8.04
C ALA A 21 -9.23 -13.45 -7.69
N TYR A 22 -10.38 -12.83 -7.42
CA TYR A 22 -10.43 -11.43 -6.96
C TYR A 22 -9.94 -11.26 -5.54
N VAL A 23 -10.19 -12.23 -4.66
CA VAL A 23 -9.66 -12.23 -3.29
C VAL A 23 -8.14 -12.18 -3.31
N GLU A 24 -7.50 -12.98 -4.16
CA GLU A 24 -6.03 -12.98 -4.31
C GLU A 24 -5.50 -11.64 -4.88
N ILE A 25 -6.20 -11.06 -5.86
CA ILE A 25 -5.83 -9.75 -6.42
C ILE A 25 -5.89 -8.67 -5.32
N PHE A 26 -6.99 -8.61 -4.57
CA PHE A 26 -7.13 -7.67 -3.45
C PHE A 26 -6.16 -7.95 -2.30
N GLY A 27 -5.82 -9.21 -2.05
CA GLY A 27 -4.82 -9.60 -1.06
C GLY A 27 -3.43 -9.04 -1.40
N GLN A 28 -3.04 -9.10 -2.67
CA GLN A 28 -1.78 -8.49 -3.14
C GLN A 28 -1.81 -6.96 -3.00
N ASP A 29 -2.92 -6.32 -3.35
CA ASP A 29 -3.06 -4.87 -3.20
C ASP A 29 -3.01 -4.44 -1.74
N LEU A 30 -3.64 -5.19 -0.83
CA LEU A 30 -3.54 -4.95 0.61
C LEU A 30 -2.09 -5.05 1.10
N SER A 31 -1.32 -6.04 0.62
CA SER A 31 0.10 -6.16 0.96
C SER A 31 0.89 -4.93 0.51
N ARG A 32 0.69 -4.48 -0.73
CA ARG A 32 1.36 -3.28 -1.26
C ARG A 32 1.01 -2.03 -0.46
N MET A 33 -0.25 -1.88 -0.05
CA MET A 33 -0.69 -0.75 0.77
C MET A 33 -0.05 -0.76 2.16
N ARG A 34 0.11 -1.93 2.78
CA ARG A 34 0.83 -2.07 4.06
C ARG A 34 2.29 -1.64 3.93
N ASP A 35 2.98 -2.14 2.90
CA ASP A 35 4.37 -1.77 2.63
C ASP A 35 4.51 -0.26 2.35
N ALA A 36 3.53 0.33 1.65
CA ALA A 36 3.50 1.77 1.37
C ALA A 36 3.34 2.59 2.65
N VAL A 37 2.42 2.18 3.54
CA VAL A 37 2.23 2.83 4.83
C VAL A 37 3.51 2.77 5.65
N GLU A 38 4.14 1.60 5.77
CA GLU A 38 5.37 1.45 6.55
C GLU A 38 6.52 2.34 6.02
N ARG A 39 6.71 2.41 4.70
CA ARG A 39 7.78 3.22 4.09
C ARG A 39 7.52 4.72 4.10
N MET A 40 6.25 5.14 4.05
CA MET A 40 5.88 6.55 4.00
C MET A 40 5.67 7.14 5.40
N ASN A 41 5.70 6.31 6.44
CA ASN A 41 5.52 6.74 7.82
C ASN A 41 6.82 7.30 8.43
N GLU A 42 7.44 8.25 7.72
CA GLU A 42 8.60 8.99 8.19
C GLU A 42 8.33 10.50 8.05
N SER A 43 8.58 11.26 9.13
CA SER A 43 8.34 12.70 9.14
C SER A 43 9.49 13.46 8.47
N SER A 44 9.18 14.28 7.48
CA SER A 44 10.12 15.22 6.84
C SER A 44 10.22 16.57 7.58
N LEU A 45 9.53 16.73 8.72
CA LEU A 45 9.43 18.02 9.38
C LEU A 45 10.78 18.48 9.94
N GLY A 46 11.18 19.68 9.53
CA GLY A 46 12.44 20.30 9.92
C GLY A 46 13.58 20.11 8.92
N ALA A 47 13.38 19.40 7.80
CA ALA A 47 14.31 19.40 6.67
C ALA A 47 14.39 20.76 5.93
N VAL A 48 13.35 21.59 6.05
CA VAL A 48 13.21 22.92 5.41
C VAL A 48 13.49 22.80 3.89
N ALA A 49 14.26 23.71 3.29
CA ALA A 49 14.46 23.73 1.84
C ALA A 49 15.34 22.58 1.34
N LEU A 50 16.38 22.20 2.11
CA LEU A 50 17.27 21.05 1.85
C LEU A 50 18.27 20.77 2.98
N ALA A 51 18.63 21.78 3.80
CA ALA A 51 19.75 21.72 4.75
C ALA A 51 19.32 21.69 6.23
N GLY A 52 18.03 21.45 6.49
CA GLY A 52 17.49 21.52 7.84
C GLY A 52 17.19 22.93 8.33
N THR A 53 16.70 23.01 9.56
CA THR A 53 16.42 24.26 10.26
C THR A 53 17.62 24.72 11.09
N SER A 54 17.81 26.03 11.19
CA SER A 54 18.83 26.65 12.06
C SER A 54 18.38 26.77 13.52
N PHE A 55 17.11 26.50 13.82
CA PHE A 55 16.60 26.48 15.19
C PHE A 55 16.97 25.18 15.91
N PRO A 56 17.33 25.22 17.21
CA PRO A 56 17.67 24.02 17.99
C PRO A 56 16.40 23.26 18.39
N ILE A 57 15.74 22.62 17.43
CA ILE A 57 14.52 21.82 17.67
C ILE A 57 14.85 20.33 17.79
N ASN A 58 14.01 19.60 18.52
CA ASN A 58 14.01 18.14 18.49
C ASN A 58 13.11 17.68 17.32
N HIS A 59 13.69 17.04 16.30
CA HIS A 59 12.94 16.56 15.13
C HIS A 59 12.03 15.35 15.43
N PHE A 60 12.34 14.58 16.46
CA PHE A 60 11.53 13.42 16.86
C PHE A 60 10.22 13.85 17.53
N MET A 61 10.23 14.96 18.28
CA MET A 61 9.05 15.44 19.01
C MET A 61 7.86 15.75 18.07
N PRO A 62 8.02 16.47 16.94
CA PRO A 62 6.92 16.66 15.99
C PRO A 62 6.50 15.40 15.24
N ALA A 63 7.43 14.48 14.94
CA ALA A 63 7.10 13.21 14.30
C ALA A 63 6.14 12.41 15.19
N GLU A 64 6.49 12.23 16.47
CA GLU A 64 5.64 11.57 17.47
C GLU A 64 4.30 12.29 17.65
N THR A 65 4.31 13.63 17.70
CA THR A 65 3.07 14.42 17.87
C THR A 65 2.12 14.27 16.67
N LEU A 66 2.67 14.09 15.47
CA LEU A 66 1.89 13.92 14.24
C LEU A 66 1.55 12.45 13.94
N GLY A 67 2.03 11.50 14.74
CA GLY A 67 1.77 10.08 14.58
C GLY A 67 2.55 9.41 13.46
N PHE A 68 3.69 9.99 13.06
CA PHE A 68 4.70 9.32 12.24
C PHE A 68 5.56 8.39 13.12
#